data_AF-A0A7C4FRJ9-F1
#
_entry.id   AF-A0A7C4FRJ9-F1
#
_cell.length_a   1.000
_cell.length_b   1.000
_cell.length_c   1.000
_cell.angle_alpha   90.00
_cell.angle_beta   90.00
_cell.angle_gamma   90.00
#
_symmetry.space_group_name_H-M   'P 1'
#
loop_
_entity.id
_entity.type
_entity.pdbx_description
1 polymer ?
#
loop_
_entity_poly.entity_id
_entity_poly.type
_entity_poly.pdbx_seq_one_letter_code
_entity_poly.pdbx_strand_id
1 'polypeptide(L)' 'MKTLIGFVSMVVLLGFAFGAYSANELVLHLSFDEGSGQVANDISRFKGICALKGNPKWIDGKYGKALEFDGKTWG' A
#
# COMPACT_ATOMS: atom_id res chain seq x y z
N MET A 1 18.34 40.46 -12.79
CA MET A 1 19.08 39.17 -12.81
C MET A 1 18.87 38.33 -11.55
N LYS A 2 19.03 38.85 -10.32
CA LYS A 2 18.87 38.08 -9.07
C LYS A 2 17.47 37.45 -8.89
N THR A 3 16.41 38.21 -9.21
CA THR A 3 15.01 37.73 -9.15
C THR A 3 14.69 36.68 -10.21
N LEU A 4 15.27 36.81 -11.40
CA LEU A 4 15.13 35.83 -12.49
C LEU A 4 15.82 34.50 -12.14
N ILE A 5 17.02 34.56 -11.56
CA ILE A 5 17.75 33.37 -11.09
C ILE A 5 16.97 32.66 -9.98
N GLY A 6 16.41 33.41 -9.02
CA GLY A 6 15.57 32.83 -7.96
C GLY A 6 14.32 32.14 -8.50
N PHE A 7 13.66 32.72 -9.50
CA PHE A 7 12.48 32.13 -10.12
C PHE A 7 12.81 30.83 -10.88
N VAL A 8 13.92 30.82 -11.62
CA VAL A 8 14.42 29.63 -12.33
C VAL A 8 14.80 28.52 -11.33
N SER A 9 15.51 28.85 -10.25
CA SER A 9 15.84 27.86 -9.20
C SER A 9 14.58 27.30 -8.51
N MET A 10 13.55 28.11 -8.26
CA MET A 10 12.29 27.64 -7.68
C MET A 10 11.55 26.67 -8.60
N VAL A 11 11.51 26.97 -9.91
CA VAL A 11 10.88 26.09 -10.91
C VAL A 11 11.65 24.77 -11.08
N VAL A 12 12.98 24.81 -11.04
CA VAL A 12 13.82 23.58 -11.09
C VAL A 12 13.60 22.71 -9.85
N LEU A 13 13.54 23.30 -8.65
CA LEU A 13 13.27 22.55 -7.41
C LEU A 13 11.86 21.93 -7.39
N LEU A 14 10.86 22.65 -7.91
CA LEU A 14 9.51 22.12 -8.06
C LEU A 14 9.47 20.96 -9.05
N GLY A 15 10.19 21.04 -10.18
CA GLY A 15 10.25 19.97 -11.19
C GLY A 15 10.84 18.64 -10.67
N PHE A 16 11.80 18.69 -9.75
CA PHE A 16 12.36 17.50 -9.12
C PHE A 16 11.46 16.90 -8.02
N ALA A 17 10.60 17.72 -7.40
CA ALA A 17 9.68 17.25 -6.34
C ALA A 17 8.50 16.42 -6.87
N PHE A 18 8.24 16.43 -8.19
CA PHE A 18 7.17 15.64 -8.83
C PHE A 18 7.66 14.31 -9.42
N GLY A 19 8.74 13.73 -8.88
CA GLY A 19 9.06 12.33 -9.14
C GLY A 19 7.97 11.44 -8.55
N ALA A 20 6.88 11.22 -9.28
CA ALA A 20 5.80 10.34 -8.86
C ALA A 20 6.34 8.91 -8.79
N TYR A 21 6.51 8.38 -7.56
CA TYR A 21 6.74 6.96 -7.38
C TYR A 21 5.50 6.23 -7.93
N SER A 22 5.68 5.52 -9.03
CA SER A 22 4.56 4.82 -9.64
C SER A 22 4.22 3.61 -8.79
N ALA A 23 2.99 3.53 -8.28
CA ALA A 23 2.46 2.30 -7.68
C ALA A 23 2.36 1.14 -8.71
N ASN A 24 2.73 1.38 -9.98
CA ASN A 24 2.74 0.37 -11.03
C ASN A 24 3.74 -0.77 -10.79
N GLU A 25 4.70 -0.61 -9.88
CA GLU A 25 5.63 -1.68 -9.48
C GLU A 25 5.22 -2.37 -8.17
N LEU A 26 4.17 -1.89 -7.49
CA LEU A 26 3.66 -2.52 -6.29
C LEU A 26 3.03 -3.87 -6.65
N VAL A 27 3.65 -4.95 -6.18
CA VAL A 27 3.25 -6.33 -6.51
C VAL A 27 2.06 -6.79 -5.67
N LEU A 28 1.95 -6.31 -4.42
CA LEU A 28 0.92 -6.76 -3.48
C LEU A 28 0.51 -5.60 -2.57
N HIS A 29 -0.80 -5.36 -2.48
CA HIS A 29 -1.42 -4.41 -1.57
C HIS A 29 -2.69 -5.01 -0.97
N LEU A 30 -2.61 -5.43 0.29
CA LEU A 30 -3.74 -5.96 1.05
C LEU A 30 -4.20 -4.89 2.05
N SER A 31 -5.34 -4.24 1.78
CA SER A 31 -5.88 -3.20 2.68
C SER A 31 -6.62 -3.79 3.88
N PHE A 32 -7.08 -5.04 3.77
CA PHE A 32 -7.88 -5.75 4.77
C PHE A 32 -9.26 -5.13 5.04
N ASP A 33 -9.78 -4.31 4.12
CA ASP A 33 -11.09 -3.65 4.27
C ASP A 33 -12.26 -4.65 4.32
N GLU A 34 -12.07 -5.91 3.90
CA GLU A 34 -13.09 -6.96 3.96
C GLU A 34 -13.53 -7.28 5.39
N GLY A 35 -12.58 -7.23 6.34
CA GLY A 35 -12.82 -7.46 7.77
C GLY A 35 -13.39 -8.84 8.14
N SER A 36 -13.55 -9.75 7.19
CA SER A 36 -14.13 -11.08 7.38
C SER A 36 -13.87 -11.97 6.15
N GLY A 37 -14.17 -13.27 6.28
CA GLY A 37 -14.05 -14.23 5.18
C GLY A 37 -12.66 -14.86 5.06
N GLN A 38 -12.45 -15.56 3.94
CA GLN A 38 -11.26 -16.39 3.66
C GLN A 38 -10.41 -15.85 2.50
N VAL A 39 -10.60 -14.58 2.13
CA VAL A 39 -9.86 -13.91 1.06
C VAL A 39 -9.50 -12.51 1.53
N ALA A 40 -8.24 -12.12 1.35
CA ALA A 40 -7.82 -10.73 1.36
C ALA A 40 -7.58 -10.30 -0.10
N ASN A 41 -8.24 -9.25 -0.58
CA ASN A 41 -8.08 -8.85 -1.97
C ASN A 41 -6.83 -8.00 -2.16
N ASP A 42 -6.02 -8.35 -3.15
CA ASP A 42 -4.95 -7.49 -3.62
C ASP A 42 -5.53 -6.36 -4.49
N ILE A 43 -5.39 -5.13 -4.02
CA ILE A 43 -5.81 -3.94 -4.75
C ILE A 43 -4.68 -3.32 -5.59
N SER A 44 -3.55 -4.02 -5.72
CA SER A 44 -2.51 -3.67 -6.70
C SER A 44 -3.02 -3.83 -8.14
N ARG A 45 -2.23 -3.36 -9.10
CA ARG A 45 -2.52 -3.56 -10.54
C ARG A 45 -2.57 -5.03 -10.96
N PHE A 46 -1.96 -5.93 -10.19
CA PHE A 46 -1.87 -7.36 -10.51
C PHE A 46 -3.10 -8.13 -10.03
N LYS A 47 -3.89 -7.57 -9.10
CA LYS A 47 -5.17 -8.10 -8.63
C LYS A 47 -5.10 -9.58 -8.22
N GLY A 48 -4.06 -9.95 -7.48
CA GLY A 48 -3.94 -11.29 -6.91
C GLY A 48 -5.10 -11.63 -5.97
N ILE A 49 -5.58 -12.88 -6.01
CA ILE A 49 -6.51 -13.38 -4.99
C ILE A 49 -5.67 -14.04 -3.88
N CYS A 50 -5.64 -13.46 -2.68
CA CYS A 50 -4.94 -14.04 -1.55
C CYS A 50 -5.91 -14.85 -0.68
N ALA A 51 -5.96 -16.15 -0.93
CA ALA A 51 -6.70 -17.08 -0.09
C ALA A 51 -6.04 -17.21 1.29
N LEU A 52 -6.83 -16.98 2.35
CA LEU A 52 -6.42 -17.17 3.72
C LEU A 52 -6.52 -18.66 4.04
N LYS A 53 -5.42 -19.23 4.53
CA LYS A 53 -5.36 -20.63 4.95
C LYS A 53 -5.08 -20.75 6.44
N GLY A 54 -5.41 -21.90 7.00
CA GLY A 54 -5.48 -22.08 8.45
C GLY A 54 -6.71 -21.36 9.00
N ASN A 55 -6.56 -20.71 10.15
CA ASN A 55 -7.65 -19.97 10.82
C ASN A 55 -7.19 -18.59 11.33
N PRO A 56 -6.69 -17.68 10.47
CA PRO A 56 -6.36 -16.33 10.89
C PRO A 56 -7.63 -15.60 11.33
N LYS A 57 -7.49 -14.72 12.32
CA LYS A 57 -8.61 -13.92 12.83
C LYS A 57 -8.55 -12.50 12.30
N TRP A 58 -9.69 -11.99 11.89
CA TRP A 58 -9.85 -10.57 11.61
C TRP A 58 -9.98 -9.81 12.94
N ILE A 59 -9.09 -8.84 13.16
CA ILE A 59 -9.05 -8.01 14.36
C ILE A 59 -9.02 -6.53 13.97
N ASP A 60 -9.26 -5.64 14.94
CA ASP A 60 -8.96 -4.22 14.77
C ASP A 60 -7.45 -4.01 14.79
N GLY A 61 -6.93 -3.45 13.70
CA GLY A 61 -5.51 -3.12 13.55
C GLY A 61 -5.19 -1.73 14.07
N LYS A 62 -3.94 -1.29 13.86
CA LYS A 62 -3.56 0.12 14.11
C LYS A 62 -4.37 1.09 13.23
N TYR A 63 -4.66 0.67 12.01
CA TYR A 63 -5.53 1.35 11.05
C TYR A 63 -6.44 0.30 10.43
N GLY A 64 -7.76 0.51 10.45
CA GLY A 64 -8.72 -0.44 9.89
C GLY A 64 -8.64 -1.82 10.54
N LYS A 65 -8.72 -2.86 9.71
CA LYS A 65 -8.65 -4.27 10.12
C LYS A 65 -7.27 -4.87 9.87
N ALA A 66 -6.99 -5.98 10.53
CA ALA A 66 -5.78 -6.77 10.36
C ALA A 66 -6.06 -8.26 10.53
N LEU A 67 -5.07 -9.10 10.16
CA LEU A 67 -5.08 -10.53 10.40
C LEU A 67 -4.14 -10.89 11.56
N GLU A 68 -4.69 -11.56 12.58
CA GLU A 68 -3.93 -12.20 13.66
C GLU A 68 -3.67 -13.67 13.31
N PHE A 69 -2.40 -14.07 13.41
CA PHE A 69 -1.97 -15.45 13.22
C PHE A 69 -1.54 -16.05 14.55
N ASP A 70 -2.05 -17.25 14.87
CA ASP A 70 -1.76 -17.93 16.14
C ASP A 70 -0.40 -18.64 16.20
N GLY A 71 0.29 -18.75 15.05
CA GLY A 71 1.56 -19.45 14.89
C GLY A 71 1.50 -20.98 15.06
N LYS A 72 0.31 -21.55 15.23
CA LYS A 72 0.10 -23.00 15.50
C LYS A 72 -0.68 -23.68 14.38
N THR A 73 -1.59 -22.95 13.75
CA THR A 73 -2.43 -23.47 12.68
C THR A 73 -1.71 -23.26 11.34
N TRP A 74 -1.43 -24.36 10.63
CA TRP A 74 -0.83 -24.34 9.30
C TRP A 74 -1.89 -24.30 8.19
N GLY A 75 -1.46 -23.98 6.96
CA GLY A 75 -2.27 -23.93 5.75
C GLY A 75 -1.60 -24.58 4.54
#